data_AF-A0A9Q4DJN9-F1
#
_entry.id   AF-A0A9Q4DJN9-F1
#
_cell.length_a   1.000
_cell.length_b   1.000
_cell.length_c   1.000
_cell.angle_alpha   90.00
_cell.angle_beta   90.00
_cell.angle_gamma   90.00
#
_symmetry.space_group_name_H-M   'P 1'
#
loop_
_entity.id
_entity.type
_entity.pdbx_description
1 polymer ?
#
loop_
_entity_poly.entity_id
_entity_poly.type
_entity_poly.pdbx_seq_one_letter_code
_entity_poly.pdbx_strand_id
1 'polypeptide(L)'
;KSRDGKLATIINSRTCAFGYDQRLEAFGADGMLSADNLTDAAVRMATSTQTDAKTAIMDFFLERYEDAYRIELETFLDSIAIG
;
A
#
# COMPACT_ATOMS: atom_id res chain seq x y z
N LYS A 1 13.93 12.83 -11.48
CA LYS A 1 14.57 11.99 -12.53
C LYS A 1 15.86 11.42 -11.95
N SER A 2 16.10 10.11 -12.04
CA SER A 2 17.33 9.47 -11.54
C SER A 2 18.51 9.69 -12.49
N ARG A 3 19.72 9.34 -12.04
CA ARG A 3 20.95 9.37 -12.87
C ARG A 3 20.80 8.57 -14.17
N ASP A 4 20.09 7.44 -14.11
CA ASP A 4 19.87 6.56 -15.27
C ASP A 4 18.56 6.89 -16.01
N GLY A 5 17.99 8.08 -15.78
CA GLY A 5 16.84 8.59 -16.52
C GLY A 5 15.46 8.11 -16.06
N LYS A 6 15.37 7.31 -14.98
CA LYS A 6 14.08 6.84 -14.43
C LYS A 6 13.28 8.01 -13.84
N LEU A 7 11.96 7.93 -13.91
CA LEU A 7 11.03 8.93 -13.40
C LEU A 7 10.24 8.37 -12.22
N ALA A 8 9.94 9.22 -11.24
CA ALA A 8 9.08 8.91 -10.12
C ALA A 8 8.13 10.09 -9.94
N THR A 9 6.83 9.80 -9.89
CA THR A 9 5.76 10.76 -9.63
C THR A 9 5.19 10.46 -8.27
N ILE A 10 5.15 11.47 -7.39
CA ILE A 10 4.63 11.34 -6.03
C ILE A 10 3.45 12.30 -5.88
N ILE A 11 2.29 11.76 -5.50
CA ILE A 11 1.06 12.52 -5.30
C ILE A 11 0.68 12.37 -3.83
N ASN A 12 0.64 13.49 -3.12
CA ASN A 12 0.28 13.53 -1.71
C ASN A 12 -0.96 14.39 -1.50
N SER A 13 -1.82 13.95 -0.59
CA SER A 13 -2.93 14.74 -0.07
C SER A 13 -2.95 14.65 1.45
N ARG A 14 -3.41 15.72 2.12
CA ARG A 14 -3.66 15.72 3.57
C ARG A 14 -5.03 15.17 3.95
N THR A 15 -5.91 15.00 2.97
CA THR A 15 -7.26 14.49 3.17
C THR A 15 -7.58 13.44 2.11
N CYS A 16 -8.25 12.38 2.55
CA CYS A 16 -8.71 11.30 1.68
C CYS A 16 -10.04 10.79 2.24
N ALA A 17 -11.11 10.85 1.44
CA ALA A 17 -12.47 10.59 1.93
C ALA A 17 -12.75 9.11 2.22
N PHE A 18 -11.88 8.20 1.79
CA PHE A 18 -12.10 6.76 1.82
C PHE A 18 -11.06 5.99 2.63
N GLY A 19 -10.13 6.68 3.33
CA GLY A 19 -9.13 6.10 4.24
C GLY A 19 -7.69 6.48 3.89
N TYR A 20 -6.71 5.69 4.34
CA TYR A 20 -5.29 5.97 4.16
C TYR A 20 -4.74 5.43 2.82
N ASP A 21 -4.83 6.24 1.75
CA ASP A 21 -4.43 5.87 0.38
C ASP A 21 -2.90 5.73 0.25
N GLN A 22 -2.43 4.49 0.09
CA GLN A 22 -1.03 4.08 -0.04
C GLN A 22 -0.87 3.10 -1.20
N ARG A 23 -0.76 3.64 -2.41
CA ARG A 23 -0.55 2.86 -3.64
C ARG A 23 0.84 3.09 -4.22
N LEU A 24 1.33 2.07 -4.92
CA LEU A 24 2.59 2.12 -5.65
C LEU A 24 2.44 1.43 -7.00
N GLU A 25 3.00 2.04 -8.04
CA GLU A 25 3.08 1.47 -9.38
C GLU A 25 4.53 1.54 -9.87
N ALA A 26 5.02 0.42 -10.41
CA ALA A 26 6.32 0.31 -11.03
C ALA A 26 6.16 -0.19 -12.47
N PHE A 27 6.39 0.70 -13.43
CA PHE A 27 6.31 0.42 -14.86
C PHE A 27 7.71 0.24 -15.48
N GLY A 28 7.85 -0.74 -16.39
CA GLY A 28 9.08 -1.05 -17.11
C GLY A 28 8.82 -1.62 -18.50
N ALA A 29 9.89 -1.95 -19.22
CA ALA A 29 9.81 -2.40 -20.62
C ALA A 29 8.98 -3.68 -20.79
N ASP A 30 9.01 -4.57 -19.80
CA ASP A 30 8.36 -5.89 -19.87
C ASP A 30 7.02 -5.96 -19.13
N GLY A 31 6.54 -4.82 -18.59
CA GLY A 31 5.25 -4.77 -17.91
C GLY A 31 5.20 -3.81 -16.72
N MET A 32 4.25 -4.08 -15.83
CA MET A 32 3.91 -3.21 -14.71
C MET A 32 3.55 -4.04 -13.47
N LEU A 33 3.99 -3.57 -12.30
CA LEU A 33 3.55 -4.06 -11.00
C LEU A 33 2.79 -2.96 -10.27
N SER A 34 1.70 -3.31 -9.61
CA SER A 34 0.91 -2.41 -8.77
C SER A 34 0.67 -3.01 -7.38
N ALA A 35 0.78 -2.16 -6.37
CA ALA A 35 0.36 -2.45 -5.01
C ALA A 35 -0.87 -1.60 -4.68
N ASP A 36 -2.00 -2.27 -4.50
CA ASP A 36 -3.28 -1.65 -4.16
C ASP A 36 -3.45 -1.42 -2.66
N ASN A 37 -4.47 -0.62 -2.32
CA ASN A 37 -4.87 -0.42 -0.93
C ASN A 37 -5.48 -1.67 -0.30
N LEU A 38 -5.29 -1.79 1.01
CA LEU A 38 -5.88 -2.85 1.83
C LEU A 38 -7.22 -2.40 2.43
N THR A 39 -8.14 -3.33 2.54
CA THR A 39 -9.40 -3.21 3.27
C THR A 39 -9.39 -4.22 4.42
N ASP A 40 -10.08 -3.93 5.52
CA ASP A 40 -10.13 -4.82 6.69
C ASP A 40 -10.68 -6.21 6.38
N ALA A 41 -11.51 -6.31 5.34
CA ALA A 41 -12.07 -7.56 4.88
C ALA A 41 -12.01 -7.69 3.35
N ALA A 42 -11.89 -8.93 2.87
CA ALA A 42 -12.01 -9.26 1.45
C ALA A 42 -13.46 -9.27 0.93
N VAL A 43 -14.41 -8.76 1.73
CA VAL A 43 -15.84 -8.78 1.42
C VAL A 43 -16.17 -7.85 0.25
N ARG A 44 -17.09 -8.29 -0.60
CA ARG A 44 -17.66 -7.54 -1.73
C ARG A 44 -19.18 -7.61 -1.65
N MET A 45 -19.85 -6.51 -1.99
CA MET A 45 -21.30 -6.44 -2.05
C MET A 45 -21.79 -6.14 -3.46
N ALA A 46 -22.81 -6.89 -3.89
CA ALA A 46 -23.54 -6.65 -5.12
C ALA A 46 -25.04 -6.51 -4.81
N THR A 47 -25.68 -5.48 -5.37
CA THR A 47 -27.10 -5.19 -5.23
C THR A 47 -27.67 -4.79 -6.61
N SER A 48 -28.94 -4.41 -6.68
CA SER A 48 -29.53 -3.86 -7.92
C SER A 48 -28.93 -2.52 -8.36
N THR A 49 -28.18 -1.83 -7.49
CA THR A 49 -27.64 -0.48 -7.76
C THR A 49 -26.11 -0.44 -7.85
N GLN A 50 -25.40 -1.45 -7.35
CA GLN A 50 -23.93 -1.47 -7.33
C GLN A 50 -23.36 -2.89 -7.41
N THR A 51 -22.15 -2.99 -7.96
CA THR A 51 -21.34 -4.22 -8.00
C THR A 51 -19.93 -3.92 -7.49
N ASP A 52 -19.18 -4.93 -7.07
CA ASP A 52 -17.81 -4.83 -6.54
C ASP A 52 -17.61 -3.81 -5.40
N ALA A 53 -18.68 -3.44 -4.70
CA ALA A 53 -18.60 -2.50 -3.60
C ALA A 53 -17.77 -3.09 -2.46
N LYS A 54 -16.76 -2.34 -2.02
CA LYS A 54 -15.82 -2.70 -0.94
C LYS A 54 -16.08 -1.81 0.28
N THR A 55 -15.54 -2.21 1.42
CA THR A 55 -15.42 -1.29 2.56
C THR A 55 -14.46 -0.15 2.23
N ALA A 56 -14.45 0.90 3.05
CA ALA A 56 -13.35 1.86 3.06
C ALA A 56 -12.00 1.13 3.23
N ILE A 57 -10.94 1.73 2.69
CA ILE A 57 -9.58 1.21 2.90
C ILE A 57 -9.17 1.49 4.36
N MET A 58 -8.18 0.74 4.85
CA MET A 58 -7.66 0.92 6.21
C MET A 58 -7.35 2.40 6.49
N ASP A 59 -7.79 2.89 7.65
CA ASP A 59 -7.77 4.33 7.95
C ASP A 59 -6.52 4.74 8.74
N PHE A 60 -5.98 3.85 9.58
CA PHE A 60 -4.86 4.16 10.44
C PHE A 60 -3.57 3.41 10.05
N PHE A 61 -2.44 4.12 10.10
CA PHE A 61 -1.17 3.58 9.64
C PHE A 61 -0.69 2.38 10.46
N LEU A 62 -1.04 2.30 11.77
CA LEU A 62 -0.65 1.16 12.60
C LEU A 62 -1.30 -0.14 12.13
N GLU A 63 -2.58 -0.11 11.75
CA GLU A 63 -3.27 -1.28 11.21
C GLU A 63 -2.72 -1.63 9.82
N ARG A 64 -2.54 -0.61 8.97
CA ARG A 64 -2.04 -0.78 7.61
C ARG A 64 -0.61 -1.34 7.55
N TYR A 65 0.22 -1.02 8.54
CA TYR A 65 1.64 -1.36 8.58
C TYR A 65 2.03 -2.24 9.77
N GLU A 66 1.08 -2.92 10.41
CA GLU A 66 1.35 -3.86 11.52
C GLU A 66 2.46 -4.85 11.16
N ASP A 67 2.29 -5.54 10.03
CA ASP A 67 3.28 -6.49 9.51
C ASP A 67 4.61 -5.81 9.15
N ALA A 68 4.57 -4.60 8.62
CA ALA A 68 5.79 -3.88 8.25
C ALA A 68 6.61 -3.53 9.50
N TYR A 69 5.96 -3.06 10.57
CA TYR A 69 6.64 -2.78 11.85
C TYR A 69 7.19 -4.05 12.50
N ARG A 70 6.45 -5.16 12.42
CA ARG A 70 6.92 -6.46 12.91
C ARG A 70 8.19 -6.90 12.15
N ILE A 71 8.16 -6.86 10.81
CA ILE A 71 9.28 -7.24 9.95
C ILE A 71 10.48 -6.31 10.16
N GLU A 72 10.24 -5.00 10.30
CA GLU A 72 11.29 -4.02 10.58
C GLU A 72 12.03 -4.34 11.89
N LEU A 73 11.28 -4.63 12.96
CA LEU A 73 11.85 -4.97 14.25
C LEU A 73 12.59 -6.32 14.23
N GLU A 74 12.02 -7.34 13.58
CA GLU A 74 12.69 -8.64 13.37
C GLU A 74 14.03 -8.44 12.66
N THR A 75 14.03 -7.68 11.56
CA THR A 75 15.24 -7.38 10.77
C THR A 75 16.28 -6.64 11.60
N PHE A 76 15.85 -5.69 12.44
CA PHE A 76 16.74 -4.97 13.34
C PHE A 76 17.39 -5.89 14.36
N LEU A 77 16.62 -6.77 14.99
CA LEU A 77 17.12 -7.74 15.97
C LEU A 77 18.12 -8.71 15.33
N ASP A 78 17.82 -9.20 14.13
CA ASP A 78 18.71 -10.08 13.37
C ASP A 78 20.04 -9.39 13.04
N SER A 79 20.00 -8.11 12.65
CA SER A 79 21.22 -7.34 12.37
C SER A 79 22.14 -7.21 13.58
N ILE A 80 21.57 -7.13 14.79
CA ILE A 80 22.34 -7.08 16.04
C ILE A 80 22.92 -8.45 16.38
N ALA A 81 22.15 -9.52 16.17
CA ALA A 81 22.57 -10.88 16.49
C ALA A 81 23.69 -11.40 15.58
N ILE A 82 23.69 -10.99 14.31
CA ILE A 82 24.65 -11.46 13.30
C ILE A 82 25.88 -10.54 13.20
N GLY A 83 25.72 -9.23 13.46
CA GLY A 83 26.75 -8.21 13.23
C GLY A 83 26.90 -7.83 11.76
#